data_AF-A0AAV2TAI7-F1
#
_entry.id   AF-A0AAV2TAI7-F1
#
_cell.length_a   1.000
_cell.length_b   1.000
_cell.length_c   1.000
_cell.angle_alpha   90.00
_cell.angle_beta   90.00
_cell.angle_gamma   90.00
#
_symmetry.space_group_name_H-M   'P 1'
#
loop_
_entity.id
_entity.type
_entity.pdbx_description
1 polymer ?
#
loop_
_entity_poly.entity_id
_entity_poly.type
_entity_poly.pdbx_seq_one_letter_code
_entity_poly.pdbx_strand_id
1 'polypeptide(L)'
;MAKFRKLITQQGTQKPSEHDRVTVILSLYVGDALKISAQTLTFDLGHAEDFGVIKLVDEVVETMGFDEQCTALSSCKDGLTGTERKLMGLDSLSEEELRLQLHLTDIQKLNKFWQMSETEKILVAQVMKRRGNKLVQAKKFLRAFRTYKLGIDLLQGSVSVLEPIPCGDNSDPSKSSRDPHACELLNLCLSNAGLCLLHLGAASGQNRGCTEEGEAVTRRLLLLCIKYCRRAIDLDQTYPKSWFRLAKAYAGLREFAEAIEAGQKSLELIKNSSLASQNPQLVEEVKSRLTSWRSSYVQDREAERAAVRNTVIGRYKFSDAWSDDEDEIDKLPISIWSNELAANMMSLHEELEAFGEKMPERLSRNPHKHGIRLEPVQDEGSDENVFE
;
A
#
# COMPACT_ATOMS: atom_id res chain seq x y z
N MET A 1 12.84 -9.45 16.03
CA MET A 1 12.58 -10.83 16.51
C MET A 1 13.47 -11.01 17.72
N ALA A 2 12.93 -11.46 18.85
CA ALA A 2 13.75 -11.73 20.01
C ALA A 2 14.69 -12.89 19.67
N LYS A 3 15.98 -12.77 20.02
CA LYS A 3 16.92 -13.86 19.82
C LYS A 3 16.77 -14.82 21.00
N PHE A 4 16.13 -15.96 20.76
CA PHE A 4 16.03 -17.02 21.75
C PHE A 4 16.60 -18.33 21.22
N ARG A 5 17.16 -19.13 22.13
CA ARG A 5 17.59 -20.50 21.88
C ARG A 5 16.56 -21.44 22.47
N LYS A 6 15.96 -22.27 21.63
CA LYS A 6 14.95 -23.26 22.04
C LYS A 6 15.59 -24.63 22.22
N LEU A 7 15.35 -25.26 23.36
CA LEU A 7 15.74 -26.64 23.67
C LEU A 7 14.46 -27.45 23.86
N ILE A 8 14.27 -28.48 23.02
CA ILE A 8 13.06 -29.31 23.05
C ILE A 8 13.33 -30.50 23.96
N THR A 9 12.53 -30.65 25.01
CA THR A 9 12.60 -31.78 25.95
C THR A 9 11.71 -32.92 25.47
N GLN A 10 10.51 -32.60 24.99
CA GLN A 10 9.55 -33.53 24.41
C GLN A 10 9.02 -32.94 23.11
N GLN A 11 9.07 -33.69 22.00
CA GLN A 11 8.56 -33.21 20.71
C GLN A 11 7.03 -33.23 20.67
N GLY A 12 6.45 -32.12 20.20
CA GLY A 12 5.03 -32.03 19.91
C GLY A 12 4.71 -32.32 18.45
N THR A 13 3.42 -32.36 18.14
CA THR A 13 2.91 -32.75 16.81
C THR A 13 2.43 -31.54 16.00
N GLN A 14 1.18 -31.11 16.21
CA GLN A 14 0.52 -30.06 15.44
C GLN A 14 0.92 -28.67 15.93
N LYS A 15 1.34 -27.79 15.02
CA LYS A 15 1.65 -26.40 15.37
C LYS A 15 0.37 -25.55 15.44
N PRO A 16 0.27 -24.60 16.39
CA PRO A 16 -0.81 -23.64 16.41
C PRO A 16 -0.67 -22.67 15.24
N SER A 17 -1.79 -22.15 14.75
CA SER A 17 -1.84 -21.08 13.76
C SER A 17 -2.04 -19.71 14.41
N GLU A 18 -1.62 -18.65 13.73
CA GLU A 18 -1.82 -17.28 14.22
C GLU A 18 -3.32 -17.04 14.48
N HIS A 19 -3.66 -16.47 15.65
CA HIS A 19 -5.02 -16.30 16.19
C HIS A 19 -5.68 -17.50 16.87
N ASP A 20 -5.07 -18.69 16.89
CA ASP A 20 -5.59 -19.81 17.68
C ASP A 20 -5.49 -19.51 19.18
N ARG A 21 -6.44 -20.05 19.93
CA ARG A 21 -6.47 -19.97 21.39
C ARG A 21 -5.62 -21.10 21.95
N VAL A 22 -4.56 -20.75 22.68
CA VAL A 22 -3.59 -21.72 23.21
C VAL A 22 -3.57 -21.70 24.73
N THR A 23 -3.36 -22.88 25.33
CA THR A 23 -3.15 -23.04 26.77
C THR A 23 -1.74 -23.55 27.01
N VAL A 24 -0.96 -22.83 27.82
CA VAL A 24 0.45 -23.15 28.07
C VAL A 24 0.73 -23.08 29.56
N ILE A 25 1.48 -24.05 30.07
CA ILE A 25 2.02 -24.02 31.43
C ILE A 25 3.42 -23.39 31.36
N LEU A 26 3.60 -22.28 32.09
CA LEU A 26 4.85 -21.50 32.12
C LEU A 26 5.53 -21.61 33.49
N SER A 27 6.82 -21.92 33.47
CA SER A 27 7.74 -21.65 34.58
C SER A 27 8.85 -20.70 34.13
N LEU A 28 9.00 -19.58 34.83
CA LEU A 28 9.91 -18.49 34.50
C LEU A 28 11.05 -18.40 35.53
N TYR A 29 12.28 -18.49 35.04
CA TYR A 29 13.48 -18.29 35.83
C TYR A 29 14.26 -17.08 35.29
N VAL A 30 14.78 -16.27 36.21
CA VAL A 30 15.68 -15.17 35.91
C VAL A 30 17.00 -15.48 36.63
N GLY A 31 18.05 -15.79 35.85
CA GLY A 31 19.24 -16.46 36.38
C GLY A 31 18.86 -17.80 37.03
N ASP A 32 19.21 -17.97 38.30
CA ASP A 32 18.85 -19.14 39.09
C ASP A 32 17.58 -18.94 39.93
N ALA A 33 16.99 -17.74 39.93
CA ALA A 33 15.80 -17.43 40.72
C ALA A 33 14.52 -17.79 39.96
N LEU A 34 13.70 -18.66 40.54
CA LEU A 34 12.35 -18.95 40.07
C LEU A 34 11.43 -17.77 40.39
N LYS A 35 10.84 -17.15 39.37
CA LYS A 35 9.91 -16.02 39.51
C LYS A 35 8.45 -16.45 39.36
N ILE A 36 8.18 -17.34 38.42
CA ILE A 36 6.83 -17.88 38.17
C ILE A 36 6.95 -19.40 38.11
N SER A 37 6.16 -20.10 38.91
CA SER A 37 6.15 -21.56 38.96
C SER A 37 4.85 -22.09 38.37
N ALA A 38 4.96 -22.88 37.29
CA ALA A 38 3.89 -23.68 36.69
C ALA A 38 2.54 -22.93 36.54
N GLN A 39 2.59 -21.69 36.05
CA GLN A 39 1.38 -20.91 35.82
C GLN A 39 0.72 -21.31 34.50
N THR A 40 -0.55 -21.71 34.55
CA THR A 40 -1.35 -21.98 33.35
C THR A 40 -1.83 -20.66 32.74
N LEU A 41 -1.44 -20.40 31.50
CA LEU A 41 -1.79 -19.20 30.75
C LEU A 41 -2.68 -19.60 29.56
N THR A 42 -3.76 -18.84 29.33
CA THR A 42 -4.63 -19.00 28.16
C THR A 42 -4.67 -17.69 27.39
N PHE A 43 -4.27 -17.72 26.11
CA PHE A 43 -4.19 -16.51 25.29
C PHE A 43 -4.36 -16.82 23.81
N ASP A 44 -4.61 -15.78 23.01
CA ASP A 44 -4.69 -15.91 21.55
C ASP A 44 -3.31 -15.66 20.94
N LEU A 45 -2.82 -16.59 20.13
CA LEU A 45 -1.50 -16.51 19.51
C LEU A 45 -1.40 -15.26 18.61
N GLY A 46 -0.31 -14.51 18.76
CA GLY A 46 -0.06 -13.22 18.12
C GLY A 46 -0.54 -12.01 18.94
N HIS A 47 -1.31 -12.24 20.02
CA HIS A 47 -1.96 -11.21 20.84
C HIS A 47 -1.77 -11.45 22.35
N ALA A 48 -0.68 -12.10 22.75
CA ALA A 48 -0.33 -12.38 24.14
C ALA A 48 -0.42 -11.15 25.07
N GLU A 49 -0.07 -9.97 24.57
CA GLU A 49 -0.13 -8.70 25.29
C GLU A 49 -1.55 -8.34 25.78
N ASP A 50 -2.59 -8.72 25.03
CA ASP A 50 -4.00 -8.48 25.41
C ASP A 50 -4.40 -9.27 26.67
N PHE A 51 -3.66 -10.34 26.96
CA PHE A 51 -3.88 -11.25 28.10
C PHE A 51 -2.84 -11.06 29.21
N GLY A 52 -1.97 -10.06 29.10
CA GLY A 52 -0.88 -9.82 30.06
C GLY A 52 0.24 -10.86 30.00
N VAL A 53 0.33 -11.60 28.89
CA VAL A 53 1.36 -12.63 28.68
C VAL A 53 2.60 -12.01 28.04
N ILE A 54 3.78 -12.48 28.47
CA ILE A 54 5.09 -11.99 28.00
C ILE A 54 5.24 -12.20 26.49
N LYS A 55 5.70 -11.19 25.75
CA LYS A 55 5.84 -11.27 24.27
C LYS A 55 6.72 -12.41 23.80
N LEU A 56 7.79 -12.73 24.53
CA LEU A 56 8.66 -13.84 24.18
C LEU A 56 7.94 -15.20 24.23
N VAL A 57 6.95 -15.37 25.13
CA VAL A 57 6.15 -16.60 25.18
C VAL A 57 5.36 -16.77 23.88
N ASP A 58 4.80 -15.69 23.34
CA ASP A 58 4.12 -15.69 22.03
C ASP A 58 5.04 -16.16 20.89
N GLU A 59 6.26 -15.60 20.82
CA GLU A 59 7.25 -15.95 19.79
C GLU A 59 7.74 -17.40 19.91
N VAL A 60 7.88 -17.93 21.14
CA VAL A 60 8.29 -19.31 21.36
C VAL A 60 7.15 -20.27 21.03
N VAL A 61 5.92 -20.00 21.48
CA VAL A 61 4.75 -20.87 21.26
C VAL A 61 4.38 -20.97 19.78
N GLU A 62 4.61 -19.92 18.99
CA GLU A 62 4.47 -19.95 17.51
C GLU A 62 5.34 -21.06 16.86
N THR A 63 6.44 -21.46 17.52
CA THR A 63 7.33 -22.51 17.04
C THR A 63 7.06 -23.89 17.65
N MET A 64 6.19 -24.00 18.66
CA MET A 64 5.90 -25.23 19.40
C MET A 64 4.82 -26.08 18.72
N GLY A 65 4.88 -27.40 18.92
CA GLY A 65 3.79 -28.33 18.61
C GLY A 65 2.92 -28.63 19.84
N PHE A 66 1.71 -29.13 19.60
CA PHE A 66 0.81 -29.65 20.64
C PHE A 66 1.51 -30.71 21.49
N ASP A 67 1.37 -30.60 22.81
CA ASP A 67 2.02 -31.41 23.84
C ASP A 67 3.56 -31.32 23.86
N GLU A 68 4.14 -30.31 23.19
CA GLU A 68 5.58 -30.06 23.26
C GLU A 68 5.96 -29.46 24.61
N GLN A 69 7.06 -29.97 25.17
CA GLN A 69 7.74 -29.36 26.31
C GLN A 69 9.07 -28.79 25.85
N CYS A 70 9.28 -27.49 26.05
CA CYS A 70 10.50 -26.83 25.64
C CYS A 70 11.02 -25.86 26.71
N THR A 71 12.33 -25.65 26.69
CA THR A 71 13.01 -24.61 27.45
C THR A 71 13.55 -23.57 26.47
N ALA A 72 13.06 -22.33 26.55
CA ALA A 72 13.58 -21.21 25.78
C ALA A 72 14.51 -20.36 26.64
N LEU A 73 15.70 -20.09 26.13
CA LEU A 73 16.73 -19.25 26.73
C LEU A 73 16.84 -17.96 25.94
N SER A 74 16.80 -16.82 26.63
CA SER A 74 16.96 -15.49 26.03
C SER A 74 17.69 -14.58 27.01
N SER A 75 18.32 -13.51 26.51
CA SER A 75 18.73 -12.41 27.40
C SER A 75 17.50 -11.64 27.90
N CYS A 76 17.50 -11.18 29.15
CA CYS A 76 16.49 -10.26 29.68
C CYS A 76 16.37 -8.95 28.87
N LYS A 77 17.43 -8.53 28.18
CA LYS A 77 17.43 -7.33 27.33
C LYS A 77 16.56 -7.51 26.08
N ASP A 78 16.64 -8.68 25.46
CA ASP A 78 15.99 -9.00 24.19
C ASP A 78 14.63 -9.68 24.36
N GLY A 79 14.44 -10.42 25.46
CA GLY A 79 13.24 -11.22 25.71
C GLY A 79 12.11 -10.48 26.42
N LEU A 80 12.40 -9.39 27.14
CA LEU A 80 11.42 -8.62 27.90
C LEU A 80 11.33 -7.19 27.38
N THR A 81 10.12 -6.70 27.23
CA THR A 81 9.83 -5.29 26.99
C THR A 81 10.09 -4.45 28.23
N GLY A 82 10.33 -3.15 28.03
CA GLY A 82 10.63 -2.23 29.14
C GLY A 82 9.53 -2.20 30.21
N THR A 83 8.26 -2.43 29.84
CA THR A 83 7.13 -2.56 30.78
C THR A 83 7.18 -3.85 31.57
N GLU A 84 7.45 -4.98 30.92
CA GLU A 84 7.58 -6.30 31.59
C GLU A 84 8.78 -6.30 32.54
N ARG A 85 9.88 -5.66 32.14
CA ARG A 85 11.09 -5.55 32.96
C ARG A 85 10.85 -4.77 34.26
N LYS A 86 10.16 -3.63 34.17
CA LYS A 86 9.74 -2.83 35.33
C LYS A 86 8.80 -3.62 36.24
N LEU A 87 7.83 -4.35 35.65
CA LEU A 87 6.89 -5.17 36.40
C LEU A 87 7.59 -6.28 37.20
N MET A 88 8.71 -6.79 36.70
CA MET A 88 9.52 -7.82 37.35
C MET A 88 10.61 -7.27 38.28
N GLY A 89 10.69 -5.94 38.47
CA GLY A 89 11.69 -5.31 39.34
C GLY A 89 13.13 -5.38 38.82
N LEU A 90 13.32 -5.54 37.51
CA LEU A 90 14.62 -5.69 36.85
C LEU A 90 15.11 -4.34 36.30
N ASP A 91 15.27 -3.33 37.15
CA ASP A 91 15.58 -1.95 36.71
C ASP A 91 17.05 -1.71 36.31
N SER A 92 17.95 -2.66 36.58
CA SER A 92 19.38 -2.50 36.31
C SER A 92 19.89 -3.50 35.27
N LEU A 93 20.97 -3.11 34.58
CA LEU A 93 21.60 -3.71 33.41
C LEU A 93 22.18 -5.13 33.64
N SER A 94 21.48 -6.01 34.33
CA SER A 94 21.93 -7.38 34.48
C SER A 94 21.83 -8.10 33.13
N GLU A 95 22.94 -8.69 32.68
CA GLU A 95 22.98 -9.65 31.58
C GLU A 95 22.46 -11.02 32.02
N GLU A 96 21.46 -11.00 32.90
CA GLU A 96 20.84 -12.20 33.42
C GLU A 96 20.14 -12.95 32.28
N GLU A 97 20.33 -14.27 32.31
CA GLU A 97 19.67 -15.17 31.39
C GLU A 97 18.23 -15.40 31.84
N LEU A 98 17.31 -15.22 30.91
CA LEU A 98 15.90 -15.55 31.05
C LEU A 98 15.70 -16.99 30.57
N ARG A 99 15.18 -17.85 31.45
CA ARG A 99 14.85 -19.23 31.13
C ARG A 99 13.35 -19.47 31.30
N LEU A 100 12.68 -19.76 30.18
CA LEU A 100 11.26 -20.07 30.09
C LEU A 100 11.10 -21.57 29.88
N GLN A 101 10.49 -22.28 30.83
CA GLN A 101 10.03 -23.65 30.62
C GLN A 101 8.55 -23.60 30.26
N LEU A 102 8.20 -24.14 29.09
CA LEU A 102 6.86 -24.09 28.51
C LEU A 102 6.38 -25.49 28.18
N HIS A 103 5.13 -25.79 28.50
CA HIS A 103 4.40 -26.97 28.05
C HIS A 103 3.09 -26.53 27.38
N LEU A 104 2.95 -26.81 26.07
CA LEU A 104 1.75 -26.47 25.30
C LEU A 104 0.71 -27.58 25.46
N THR A 105 -0.32 -27.33 26.26
CA THR A 105 -1.29 -28.37 26.67
C THR A 105 -2.54 -28.43 25.79
N ASP A 106 -3.01 -27.29 25.28
CA ASP A 106 -4.22 -27.22 24.47
C ASP A 106 -4.10 -26.21 23.32
N ILE A 107 -4.70 -26.55 22.17
CA ILE A 107 -4.79 -25.70 20.98
C ILE A 107 -6.24 -25.74 20.48
N GLN A 108 -6.95 -24.65 20.71
CA GLN A 108 -8.29 -24.41 20.19
C GLN A 108 -8.18 -23.61 18.89
N LYS A 109 -8.40 -24.31 17.77
CA LYS A 109 -8.35 -23.69 16.44
C LYS A 109 -9.49 -22.71 16.26
N LEU A 110 -9.19 -21.57 15.64
CA LEU A 110 -10.23 -20.60 15.31
C LEU A 110 -11.25 -21.23 14.34
N ASN A 111 -12.54 -21.05 14.65
CA ASN A 111 -13.62 -21.52 13.80
C ASN A 111 -13.49 -20.96 12.38
N LYS A 112 -13.82 -21.77 11.38
CA LYS A 112 -13.87 -21.31 9.98
C LYS A 112 -15.11 -20.47 9.75
N PHE A 113 -15.12 -19.65 8.69
CA PHE A 113 -16.23 -18.71 8.46
C PHE A 113 -17.61 -19.40 8.37
N TRP A 114 -17.71 -20.64 7.89
CA TRP A 114 -18.99 -21.37 7.84
C TRP A 114 -19.41 -22.00 9.16
N GLN A 115 -18.50 -22.11 10.13
CA GLN A 115 -18.76 -22.65 11.46
C GLN A 115 -19.23 -21.57 12.45
N MET A 116 -19.06 -20.30 12.09
CA MET A 116 -19.41 -19.15 12.91
C MET A 116 -20.82 -18.62 12.58
N SER A 117 -21.54 -18.17 13.60
CA SER A 117 -22.78 -17.41 13.41
C SER A 117 -22.49 -16.01 12.82
N GLU A 118 -23.49 -15.32 12.26
CA GLU A 118 -23.28 -13.98 11.68
C GLU A 118 -22.83 -12.96 12.72
N THR A 119 -23.42 -12.99 13.91
CA THR A 119 -23.04 -12.13 15.03
C THR A 119 -21.60 -12.42 15.49
N GLU A 120 -21.22 -13.70 15.56
CA GLU A 120 -19.85 -14.10 15.88
C GLU A 120 -18.83 -13.60 14.83
N LYS A 121 -19.14 -13.69 13.53
CA LYS A 121 -18.27 -13.16 12.46
C LYS A 121 -18.01 -11.67 12.64
N ILE A 122 -19.07 -10.88 12.90
CA ILE A 122 -18.97 -9.43 13.07
C ILE A 122 -18.15 -9.09 14.32
N LEU A 123 -18.39 -9.79 15.44
CA LEU A 123 -17.64 -9.61 16.68
C LEU A 123 -16.16 -9.94 16.51
N VAL A 124 -15.83 -11.09 15.90
CA VAL A 124 -14.44 -11.49 15.64
C VAL A 124 -13.77 -10.48 14.72
N ALA A 125 -14.43 -10.03 13.65
CA ALA A 125 -13.89 -8.99 12.76
C ALA A 125 -13.63 -7.66 13.50
N GLN A 126 -14.51 -7.27 14.43
CA GLN A 126 -14.33 -6.06 15.25
C GLN A 126 -13.15 -6.20 16.22
N VAL A 127 -12.94 -7.39 16.79
CA VAL A 127 -11.76 -7.72 17.60
C VAL A 127 -10.49 -7.64 16.74
N MET A 128 -10.49 -8.24 15.55
CA MET A 128 -9.36 -8.20 14.62
C MET A 128 -9.00 -6.79 14.17
N LYS A 129 -10.00 -5.91 13.95
CA LYS A 129 -9.77 -4.50 13.65
C LYS A 129 -9.06 -3.78 14.80
N ARG A 130 -9.49 -4.00 16.05
CA ARG A 130 -8.87 -3.39 17.24
C ARG A 130 -7.43 -3.88 17.42
N ARG A 131 -7.20 -5.19 17.29
CA ARG A 131 -5.87 -5.81 17.36
C ARG A 131 -4.93 -5.31 16.27
N GLY A 132 -5.41 -5.25 15.02
CA GLY A 132 -4.65 -4.69 13.90
C GLY A 132 -4.20 -3.26 14.16
N ASN A 133 -5.07 -2.40 14.72
CA ASN A 133 -4.72 -1.02 15.04
C ASN A 133 -3.57 -0.93 16.06
N LYS A 134 -3.59 -1.78 17.10
CA LYS A 134 -2.48 -1.87 18.08
C LYS A 134 -1.17 -2.31 17.40
N LEU A 135 -1.23 -3.30 16.50
CA LEU A 135 -0.06 -3.79 15.78
C LEU A 135 0.52 -2.74 14.81
N VAL A 136 -0.34 -1.94 14.16
CA VAL A 136 0.10 -0.80 13.33
C VAL A 136 0.84 0.24 14.17
N GLN A 137 0.33 0.57 15.37
CA GLN A 137 1.02 1.47 16.30
C GLN A 137 2.38 0.90 16.75
N ALA A 138 2.46 -0.42 16.94
CA ALA A 138 3.71 -1.13 17.22
C ALA A 138 4.62 -1.33 15.98
N LYS A 139 4.28 -0.76 14.81
CA LYS A 139 5.00 -0.90 13.54
C LYS A 139 5.17 -2.34 13.04
N LYS A 140 4.36 -3.28 13.54
CA LYS A 140 4.35 -4.69 13.11
C LYS A 140 3.39 -4.90 11.93
N PHE A 141 3.69 -4.27 10.79
CA PHE A 141 2.76 -4.19 9.64
C PHE A 141 2.39 -5.56 9.02
N LEU A 142 3.30 -6.53 9.02
CA LEU A 142 3.01 -7.86 8.45
C LEU A 142 1.97 -8.61 9.28
N ARG A 143 2.16 -8.66 10.61
CA ARG A 143 1.18 -9.25 11.53
C ARG A 143 -0.14 -8.49 11.44
N ALA A 144 -0.11 -7.15 11.48
CA ALA A 144 -1.32 -6.32 11.33
C ALA A 144 -2.09 -6.61 10.02
N PHE A 145 -1.39 -6.78 8.90
CA PHE A 145 -2.02 -7.15 7.63
C PHE A 145 -2.74 -8.49 7.73
N ARG A 146 -2.11 -9.52 8.33
CA ARG A 146 -2.74 -10.83 8.52
C ARG A 146 -3.97 -10.76 9.40
N THR A 147 -3.94 -9.95 10.46
CA THR A 147 -5.10 -9.78 11.35
C THR A 147 -6.27 -9.11 10.63
N TYR A 148 -6.01 -8.05 9.85
CA TYR A 148 -7.06 -7.43 9.05
C TYR A 148 -7.58 -8.39 7.98
N LYS A 149 -6.69 -9.15 7.32
CA LYS A 149 -7.07 -10.14 6.32
C LYS A 149 -8.03 -11.18 6.88
N LEU A 150 -7.76 -11.70 8.08
CA LEU A 150 -8.68 -12.63 8.76
C LEU A 150 -10.06 -12.02 8.98
N GLY A 151 -10.13 -10.79 9.51
CA GLY A 151 -11.40 -10.08 9.70
C GLY A 151 -12.13 -9.82 8.38
N ILE A 152 -11.39 -9.52 7.32
CA ILE A 152 -11.92 -9.33 5.97
C ILE A 152 -12.50 -10.64 5.44
N ASP A 153 -11.78 -11.76 5.53
CA ASP A 153 -12.21 -13.05 5.02
C ASP A 153 -13.50 -13.54 5.72
N LEU A 154 -13.64 -13.28 7.03
CA LEU A 154 -14.86 -13.57 7.79
C LEU A 154 -16.07 -12.74 7.33
N LEU A 155 -15.88 -11.44 7.10
CA LEU A 155 -16.93 -10.53 6.65
C LEU A 155 -17.29 -10.71 5.18
N GLN A 156 -16.38 -11.17 4.33
CA GLN A 156 -16.71 -11.51 2.95
C GLN A 156 -17.56 -12.76 2.84
N GLY A 157 -17.39 -13.70 3.77
CA GLY A 157 -18.23 -14.89 3.90
C GLY A 157 -19.50 -14.67 4.74
N SER A 158 -19.86 -13.43 5.10
CA SER A 158 -21.11 -13.13 5.80
C SER A 158 -22.19 -12.65 4.82
N VAL A 159 -23.42 -13.12 5.03
CA VAL A 159 -24.58 -12.70 4.24
C VAL A 159 -24.89 -11.22 4.49
N SER A 160 -24.51 -10.71 5.66
CA SER A 160 -24.72 -9.31 6.08
C SER A 160 -24.01 -8.27 5.21
N VAL A 161 -23.00 -8.68 4.42
CA VAL A 161 -22.18 -7.81 3.59
C VAL A 161 -22.37 -8.06 2.08
N LEU A 162 -22.72 -9.29 1.71
CA LEU A 162 -22.91 -9.70 0.32
C LEU A 162 -24.08 -8.95 -0.32
N GLU A 163 -23.93 -8.64 -1.62
CA GLU A 163 -25.05 -8.11 -2.39
C GLU A 163 -26.10 -9.18 -2.57
N PRO A 164 -27.40 -8.84 -2.42
CA PRO A 164 -28.46 -9.75 -2.80
C PRO A 164 -28.22 -10.15 -4.26
N ILE A 165 -28.14 -11.45 -4.52
CA ILE A 165 -28.13 -11.96 -5.90
C ILE A 165 -29.43 -11.46 -6.53
N PRO A 166 -29.39 -10.77 -7.69
CA PRO A 166 -30.61 -10.44 -8.42
C PRO A 166 -31.17 -11.73 -9.02
N CYS A 167 -31.81 -12.54 -8.18
CA CYS A 167 -32.67 -13.60 -8.63
C CYS A 167 -33.93 -12.92 -9.20
N GLY A 168 -34.16 -13.13 -10.49
CA GLY A 168 -35.39 -12.69 -11.13
C GLY A 168 -36.62 -13.21 -10.39
N ASP A 169 -37.66 -12.37 -10.39
CA ASP A 169 -39.01 -12.57 -9.90
C ASP A 169 -39.27 -12.42 -8.39
N ASN A 170 -39.91 -11.30 -8.07
CA ASN A 170 -41.01 -11.13 -7.11
C ASN A 170 -40.89 -11.88 -5.77
N SER A 171 -39.84 -11.59 -5.00
CA SER A 171 -39.84 -11.86 -3.56
C SER A 171 -39.73 -10.55 -2.77
N ASP A 172 -40.54 -10.42 -1.72
CA ASP A 172 -40.74 -9.24 -0.88
C ASP A 172 -39.45 -8.42 -0.61
N PRO A 173 -39.50 -7.07 -0.70
CA PRO A 173 -38.37 -6.18 -0.46
C PRO A 173 -37.89 -6.13 1.02
N SER A 174 -38.32 -7.06 1.86
CA SER A 174 -38.06 -7.10 3.31
C SER A 174 -37.01 -8.12 3.76
N LYS A 175 -36.33 -8.82 2.86
CA LYS A 175 -35.25 -9.78 3.21
C LYS A 175 -33.97 -9.56 2.41
N SER A 176 -33.10 -8.71 2.97
CA SER A 176 -31.62 -8.62 2.82
C SER A 176 -31.14 -7.18 2.74
N SER A 177 -31.53 -6.34 3.70
CA SER A 177 -30.82 -5.08 3.91
C SER A 177 -29.41 -5.40 4.41
N ARG A 178 -28.38 -5.01 3.64
CA ARG A 178 -27.00 -5.00 4.11
C ARG A 178 -26.92 -4.41 5.52
N ASP A 179 -26.19 -5.05 6.42
CA ASP A 179 -25.94 -4.46 7.72
C ASP A 179 -24.94 -3.30 7.53
N PRO A 180 -25.36 -2.03 7.78
CA PRO A 180 -24.48 -0.89 7.60
C PRO A 180 -23.25 -0.98 8.49
N HIS A 181 -23.38 -1.57 9.69
CA HIS A 181 -22.27 -1.71 10.63
C HIS A 181 -21.21 -2.70 10.10
N ALA A 182 -21.64 -3.85 9.59
CA ALA A 182 -20.75 -4.84 8.99
C ALA A 182 -20.05 -4.28 7.72
N CYS A 183 -20.75 -3.50 6.91
CA CYS A 183 -20.18 -2.85 5.72
C CYS A 183 -19.13 -1.80 6.10
N GLU A 184 -19.43 -0.94 7.08
CA GLU A 184 -18.46 0.04 7.60
C GLU A 184 -17.22 -0.66 8.17
N LEU A 185 -17.42 -1.73 8.95
CA LEU A 185 -16.33 -2.50 9.51
C LEU A 185 -15.45 -3.14 8.42
N LEU A 186 -16.06 -3.68 7.36
CA LEU A 186 -15.31 -4.21 6.22
C LEU A 186 -14.51 -3.11 5.52
N ASN A 187 -15.11 -1.95 5.24
CA ASN A 187 -14.42 -0.82 4.63
C ASN A 187 -13.19 -0.39 5.47
N LEU A 188 -13.36 -0.24 6.79
CA LEU A 188 -12.27 0.11 7.71
C LEU A 188 -11.14 -0.93 7.68
N CYS A 189 -11.47 -2.21 7.70
CA CYS A 189 -10.49 -3.30 7.63
C CYS A 189 -9.75 -3.31 6.27
N LEU A 190 -10.47 -3.21 5.15
CA LEU A 190 -9.87 -3.15 3.80
C LEU A 190 -8.92 -1.96 3.68
N SER A 191 -9.35 -0.79 4.14
CA SER A 191 -8.55 0.42 4.07
C SER A 191 -7.28 0.30 4.94
N ASN A 192 -7.38 -0.23 6.16
CA ASN A 192 -6.23 -0.42 7.04
C ASN A 192 -5.29 -1.54 6.57
N ALA A 193 -5.80 -2.58 5.91
CA ALA A 193 -4.99 -3.56 5.21
C ALA A 193 -4.17 -2.90 4.09
N GLY A 194 -4.78 -1.99 3.32
CA GLY A 194 -4.09 -1.15 2.33
C GLY A 194 -2.97 -0.31 2.95
N LEU A 195 -3.20 0.31 4.10
CA LEU A 195 -2.14 1.03 4.84
C LEU A 195 -0.96 0.11 5.19
N CYS A 196 -1.23 -1.10 5.68
CA CYS A 196 -0.17 -2.05 6.03
C CYS A 196 0.66 -2.44 4.79
N LEU A 197 0.01 -2.66 3.65
CA LEU A 197 0.68 -2.99 2.38
C LEU A 197 1.58 -1.84 1.90
N LEU A 198 1.15 -0.58 2.02
CA LEU A 198 1.99 0.58 1.69
C LEU A 198 3.26 0.62 2.53
N HIS A 199 3.16 0.36 3.84
CA HIS A 199 4.34 0.32 4.71
C HIS A 199 5.25 -0.87 4.43
N LEU A 200 4.69 -2.04 4.11
CA LEU A 200 5.47 -3.22 3.71
C LEU A 200 6.20 -2.99 2.38
N GLY A 201 5.56 -2.33 1.41
CA GLY A 201 6.20 -1.92 0.15
C GLY A 201 7.34 -0.93 0.39
N ALA A 202 7.09 0.11 1.19
CA ALA A 202 8.11 1.10 1.53
C ALA A 202 9.33 0.50 2.26
N ALA A 203 9.10 -0.44 3.20
CA ALA A 203 10.18 -1.13 3.90
C ALA A 203 10.97 -2.08 2.99
N SER A 204 10.31 -2.71 2.02
CA SER A 204 10.95 -3.62 1.06
C SER A 204 11.91 -2.88 0.13
N GLY A 205 11.56 -1.65 -0.27
CA GLY A 205 12.41 -0.79 -1.11
C GLY A 205 13.66 -0.24 -0.39
N GLN A 206 13.68 -0.19 0.94
CA GLN A 206 14.83 0.30 1.72
C GLN A 206 15.84 -0.80 2.09
N ASN A 207 15.36 -2.03 2.32
CA ASN A 207 16.20 -3.13 2.84
C ASN A 207 16.85 -4.01 1.75
N ARG A 208 16.40 -3.91 0.49
CA ARG A 208 16.99 -4.64 -0.63
C ARG A 208 17.60 -3.61 -1.56
N GLY A 209 18.94 -3.56 -1.62
CA GLY A 209 19.62 -2.90 -2.75
C GLY A 209 19.01 -3.38 -4.07
N CYS A 210 18.97 -2.50 -5.08
CA CYS A 210 18.29 -2.65 -6.37
C CYS A 210 18.45 -4.08 -6.94
N THR A 211 17.52 -4.96 -6.60
CA THR A 211 17.42 -6.33 -7.10
C THR A 211 16.09 -6.38 -7.80
N GLU A 212 16.06 -6.85 -9.05
CA GLU A 212 14.84 -6.92 -9.86
C GLU A 212 13.71 -7.67 -9.12
N GLU A 213 14.06 -8.66 -8.31
CA GLU A 213 13.13 -9.38 -7.44
C GLU A 213 12.51 -8.51 -6.33
N GLY A 214 13.28 -7.60 -5.73
CA GLY A 214 12.80 -6.69 -4.69
C GLY A 214 11.80 -5.67 -5.24
N GLU A 215 12.07 -5.15 -6.44
CA GLU A 215 11.15 -4.26 -7.15
C GLU A 215 9.87 -4.98 -7.57
N ALA A 216 9.98 -6.22 -8.07
CA ALA A 216 8.84 -7.05 -8.43
C ALA A 216 7.94 -7.35 -7.21
N VAL A 217 8.53 -7.64 -6.04
CA VAL A 217 7.77 -7.84 -4.79
C VAL A 217 7.07 -6.55 -4.38
N THR A 218 7.76 -5.41 -4.44
CA THR A 218 7.19 -4.11 -4.10
C THR A 218 6.02 -3.77 -5.02
N ARG A 219 6.18 -3.96 -6.34
CA ARG A 219 5.11 -3.80 -7.33
C ARG A 219 3.91 -4.67 -7.02
N ARG A 220 4.11 -5.96 -6.68
CA ARG A 220 3.01 -6.87 -6.28
C ARG A 220 2.28 -6.39 -5.03
N LEU A 221 2.99 -5.89 -4.02
CA LEU A 221 2.38 -5.34 -2.80
C LEU A 221 1.54 -4.09 -3.10
N LEU A 222 2.02 -3.21 -3.99
CA LEU A 222 1.29 -2.00 -4.40
C LEU A 222 0.05 -2.34 -5.22
N LEU A 223 0.13 -3.28 -6.15
CA LEU A 223 -1.04 -3.78 -6.90
C LEU A 223 -2.09 -4.41 -5.97
N LEU A 224 -1.65 -5.16 -4.98
CA LEU A 224 -2.54 -5.70 -3.96
C LEU A 224 -3.19 -4.57 -3.15
N CYS A 225 -2.43 -3.54 -2.77
CA CYS A 225 -2.97 -2.35 -2.09
C CYS A 225 -4.07 -1.67 -2.92
N ILE A 226 -3.85 -1.49 -4.23
CA ILE A 226 -4.86 -0.92 -5.15
C ILE A 226 -6.13 -1.76 -5.12
N LYS A 227 -6.02 -3.09 -5.17
CA LYS A 227 -7.19 -4.00 -5.10
C LYS A 227 -7.99 -3.80 -3.80
N TYR A 228 -7.31 -3.73 -2.65
CA TYR A 228 -7.97 -3.49 -1.36
C TYR A 228 -8.61 -2.09 -1.29
N CYS A 229 -7.92 -1.06 -1.76
CA CYS A 229 -8.44 0.31 -1.75
C CYS A 229 -9.62 0.51 -2.71
N ARG A 230 -9.59 -0.05 -3.92
CA ARG A 230 -10.72 -0.01 -4.86
C ARG A 230 -11.95 -0.66 -4.24
N ARG A 231 -11.78 -1.86 -3.67
CA ARG A 231 -12.89 -2.54 -2.97
C ARG A 231 -13.43 -1.74 -1.78
N ALA A 232 -12.57 -1.03 -1.06
CA ALA A 232 -13.00 -0.15 0.02
C ALA A 232 -13.82 1.04 -0.50
N ILE A 233 -13.44 1.61 -1.65
CA ILE A 233 -14.18 2.68 -2.34
C ILE A 233 -15.52 2.18 -2.88
N ASP A 234 -15.58 0.95 -3.40
CA ASP A 234 -16.83 0.34 -3.87
C ASP A 234 -17.87 0.21 -2.75
N LEU A 235 -17.41 -0.02 -1.51
CA LEU A 235 -18.27 -0.07 -0.32
C LEU A 235 -18.66 1.32 0.19
N ASP A 236 -17.73 2.27 0.19
CA ASP A 236 -17.94 3.62 0.69
C ASP A 236 -17.05 4.62 -0.07
N GLN A 237 -17.68 5.33 -0.99
CA GLN A 237 -17.04 6.34 -1.82
C GLN A 237 -16.68 7.61 -1.04
N THR A 238 -17.32 7.83 0.11
CA THR A 238 -17.15 9.05 0.91
C THR A 238 -15.92 9.00 1.82
N TYR A 239 -15.32 7.82 2.00
CA TYR A 239 -14.20 7.63 2.92
C TYR A 239 -12.87 8.16 2.33
N PRO A 240 -12.33 9.30 2.82
CA PRO A 240 -11.22 9.96 2.11
C PRO A 240 -9.89 9.20 2.22
N LYS A 241 -9.67 8.49 3.34
CA LYS A 241 -8.41 7.76 3.56
C LYS A 241 -8.22 6.63 2.56
N SER A 242 -9.29 6.01 2.04
CA SER A 242 -9.19 4.99 0.99
C SER A 242 -8.68 5.59 -0.32
N TRP A 243 -9.21 6.74 -0.73
CA TRP A 243 -8.73 7.49 -1.90
C TRP A 243 -7.27 7.93 -1.75
N PHE A 244 -6.89 8.43 -0.58
CA PHE A 244 -5.50 8.83 -0.34
C PHE A 244 -4.53 7.65 -0.37
N ARG A 245 -4.90 6.52 0.24
CA ARG A 245 -4.10 5.29 0.21
C ARG A 245 -3.97 4.74 -1.22
N LEU A 246 -5.04 4.81 -2.01
CA LEU A 246 -5.01 4.47 -3.44
C LEU A 246 -4.02 5.37 -4.21
N ALA A 247 -4.07 6.68 -4.00
CA ALA A 247 -3.16 7.63 -4.62
C ALA A 247 -1.68 7.35 -4.29
N LYS A 248 -1.38 7.03 -3.02
CA LYS A 248 -0.03 6.63 -2.59
C LYS A 248 0.43 5.35 -3.29
N ALA A 249 -0.48 4.40 -3.54
CA ALA A 249 -0.15 3.17 -4.25
C ALA A 249 0.17 3.42 -5.73
N TYR A 250 -0.62 4.21 -6.44
CA TYR A 250 -0.34 4.61 -7.83
C TYR A 250 0.97 5.39 -7.95
N ALA A 251 1.22 6.34 -7.05
CA ALA A 251 2.49 7.06 -7.02
C ALA A 251 3.69 6.12 -6.81
N GLY A 252 3.53 5.07 -5.98
CA GLY A 252 4.54 4.03 -5.81
C GLY A 252 4.80 3.20 -7.07
N LEU A 253 3.84 3.15 -8.00
CA LEU A 253 3.98 2.51 -9.32
C LEU A 253 4.46 3.47 -10.43
N ARG A 254 4.74 4.74 -10.10
CA ARG A 254 5.01 5.84 -11.05
C ARG A 254 3.83 6.21 -11.97
N GLU A 255 2.62 5.77 -11.63
CA GLU A 255 1.38 6.18 -12.29
C GLU A 255 0.91 7.51 -11.68
N PHE A 256 1.65 8.59 -11.97
CA PHE A 256 1.43 9.88 -11.31
C PHE A 256 0.12 10.57 -11.72
N ALA A 257 -0.39 10.35 -12.93
CA ALA A 257 -1.64 10.95 -13.38
C ALA A 257 -2.83 10.46 -12.53
N GLU A 258 -2.95 9.15 -12.38
CA GLU A 258 -3.96 8.46 -11.57
C GLU A 258 -3.78 8.79 -10.09
N ALA A 259 -2.53 8.90 -9.62
CA ALA A 259 -2.24 9.31 -8.25
C ALA A 259 -2.76 10.73 -7.95
N ILE A 260 -2.57 11.68 -8.87
CA ILE A 260 -3.03 13.06 -8.70
C ILE A 260 -4.56 13.10 -8.67
N GLU A 261 -5.24 12.39 -9.58
CA GLU A 261 -6.71 12.35 -9.61
C GLU A 261 -7.27 11.77 -8.31
N ALA A 262 -6.76 10.62 -7.85
CA ALA A 262 -7.21 10.00 -6.60
C ALA A 262 -6.90 10.88 -5.37
N GLY A 263 -5.76 11.56 -5.36
CA GLY A 263 -5.38 12.49 -4.29
C GLY A 263 -6.25 13.74 -4.25
N GLN A 264 -6.65 14.27 -5.42
CA GLN A 264 -7.59 15.39 -5.52
C GLN A 264 -8.97 15.01 -4.99
N LYS A 265 -9.51 13.85 -5.39
CA LYS A 265 -10.77 13.32 -4.84
C LYS A 265 -10.72 13.17 -3.33
N SER A 266 -9.62 12.64 -2.79
CA SER A 266 -9.43 12.58 -1.34
C SER A 266 -9.48 13.96 -0.69
N LEU A 267 -8.85 14.97 -1.29
CA LEU A 267 -8.82 16.32 -0.74
C LEU A 267 -10.19 17.00 -0.78
N GLU A 268 -10.96 16.80 -1.86
CA GLU A 268 -12.34 17.26 -2.00
C GLU A 268 -13.24 16.67 -0.92
N LEU A 269 -13.17 15.35 -0.69
CA LEU A 269 -13.93 14.69 0.35
C LEU A 269 -13.56 15.18 1.76
N ILE A 270 -12.27 15.43 2.03
CA ILE A 270 -11.84 16.00 3.32
C ILE A 270 -12.39 17.42 3.52
N LYS A 271 -12.46 18.24 2.45
CA LYS A 271 -13.04 19.59 2.52
C LYS A 271 -14.55 19.57 2.74
N ASN A 272 -15.25 18.66 2.06
CA ASN A 272 -16.70 18.55 2.13
C ASN A 272 -17.17 17.97 3.47
N SER A 273 -16.35 17.12 4.07
CA SER A 273 -16.57 16.61 5.42
C SER A 273 -15.99 17.56 6.48
N SER A 274 -16.57 17.59 7.68
CA SER A 274 -15.97 18.29 8.83
C SER A 274 -14.62 17.68 9.30
N LEU A 275 -14.04 16.74 8.55
CA LEU A 275 -12.76 16.08 8.83
C LEU A 275 -11.57 17.02 8.65
N ALA A 276 -11.69 18.07 7.82
CA ALA A 276 -10.63 19.06 7.64
C ALA A 276 -10.23 19.73 8.96
N SER A 277 -11.21 20.07 9.80
CA SER A 277 -10.99 20.66 11.13
C SER A 277 -10.48 19.64 12.15
N GLN A 278 -10.90 18.38 12.02
CA GLN A 278 -10.51 17.31 12.95
C GLN A 278 -9.10 16.79 12.71
N ASN A 279 -8.61 16.80 11.48
CA ASN A 279 -7.31 16.23 11.10
C ASN A 279 -6.55 17.15 10.12
N PRO A 280 -6.10 18.35 10.55
CA PRO A 280 -5.39 19.29 9.68
C PRO A 280 -4.08 18.70 9.12
N GLN A 281 -3.41 17.86 9.91
CA GLN A 281 -2.18 17.16 9.50
C GLN A 281 -2.38 16.29 8.25
N LEU A 282 -3.54 15.63 8.12
CA LEU A 282 -3.84 14.80 6.96
C LEU A 282 -4.02 15.66 5.71
N VAL A 283 -4.67 16.82 5.83
CA VAL A 283 -4.86 17.76 4.71
C VAL A 283 -3.52 18.27 4.20
N GLU A 284 -2.61 18.62 5.11
CA GLU A 284 -1.28 19.08 4.77
C GLU A 284 -0.44 17.96 4.14
N GLU A 285 -0.49 16.74 4.66
CA GLU A 285 0.18 15.57 4.06
C GLU A 285 -0.32 15.35 2.63
N VAL A 286 -1.64 15.38 2.39
CA VAL A 286 -2.22 15.19 1.06
C VAL A 286 -1.76 16.28 0.10
N LYS A 287 -1.79 17.55 0.50
CA LYS A 287 -1.33 18.68 -0.34
C LYS A 287 0.15 18.57 -0.68
N SER A 288 0.99 18.28 0.31
CA SER A 288 2.43 18.09 0.13
C SER A 288 2.75 16.92 -0.81
N ARG A 289 2.02 15.81 -0.69
CA ARG A 289 2.16 14.68 -1.60
C ARG A 289 1.70 15.02 -3.02
N LEU A 290 0.60 15.75 -3.18
CA LEU A 290 0.11 16.19 -4.49
C LEU A 290 1.09 17.10 -5.21
N THR A 291 1.75 18.05 -4.52
CA THR A 291 2.77 18.90 -5.14
C THR A 291 3.99 18.08 -5.57
N SER A 292 4.43 17.14 -4.72
CA SER A 292 5.52 16.21 -5.06
C SER A 292 5.19 15.33 -6.27
N TRP A 293 3.97 14.77 -6.34
CA TRP A 293 3.53 13.94 -7.48
C TRP A 293 3.39 14.74 -8.76
N ARG A 294 2.91 16.00 -8.70
CA ARG A 294 2.86 16.89 -9.87
C ARG A 294 4.24 17.22 -10.42
N SER A 295 5.19 17.53 -9.55
CA SER A 295 6.58 17.76 -9.96
C SER A 295 7.18 16.51 -10.61
N SER A 296 7.00 15.34 -9.98
CA SER A 296 7.48 14.06 -10.53
C SER A 296 6.84 13.72 -11.88
N TYR A 297 5.55 14.01 -12.04
CA TYR A 297 4.84 13.82 -13.31
C TYR A 297 5.42 14.68 -14.45
N VAL A 298 5.75 15.94 -14.16
CA VAL A 298 6.38 16.83 -15.15
C VAL A 298 7.77 16.32 -15.50
N GLN A 299 8.57 15.93 -14.50
CA GLN A 299 9.92 15.39 -14.71
C GLN A 299 9.91 14.10 -15.54
N ASP A 300 9.01 13.15 -15.27
CA ASP A 300 8.90 11.92 -16.05
C ASP A 300 8.51 12.23 -17.51
N ARG A 301 7.59 13.17 -17.74
CA ARG A 301 7.23 13.60 -19.11
C ARG A 301 8.36 14.31 -19.83
N GLU A 302 9.15 15.13 -19.14
CA GLU A 302 10.33 15.77 -19.70
C GLU A 302 11.41 14.75 -20.04
N ALA A 303 11.63 13.76 -19.17
CA ALA A 303 12.56 12.66 -19.40
C ALA A 303 12.14 11.80 -20.60
N GLU A 304 10.86 11.46 -20.72
CA GLU A 304 10.32 10.77 -21.90
C GLU A 304 10.53 11.58 -23.18
N ARG A 305 10.19 12.88 -23.17
CA ARG A 305 10.40 13.78 -24.32
C ARG A 305 11.88 13.88 -24.68
N ALA A 306 12.76 13.99 -23.69
CA ALA A 306 14.20 14.04 -23.90
C ALA A 306 14.74 12.72 -24.47
N ALA A 307 14.26 11.58 -23.98
CA ALA A 307 14.62 10.28 -24.53
C ALA A 307 14.18 10.14 -25.99
N VAL A 308 12.94 10.53 -26.32
CA VAL A 308 12.46 10.55 -27.71
C VAL A 308 13.31 11.49 -28.54
N ARG A 309 13.54 12.73 -28.10
CA ARG A 309 14.40 13.72 -28.79
C ARG A 309 15.79 13.15 -29.08
N ASN A 310 16.43 12.54 -28.08
CA ASN A 310 17.76 11.97 -28.21
C ASN A 310 17.79 10.78 -29.18
N THR A 311 16.80 9.90 -29.12
CA THR A 311 16.68 8.77 -30.08
C THR A 311 16.45 9.26 -31.51
N VAL A 312 15.64 10.30 -31.70
CA VAL A 312 15.38 10.90 -33.02
C VAL A 312 16.64 11.55 -33.56
N ILE A 313 17.31 12.41 -32.79
CA ILE A 313 18.57 13.06 -33.20
C ILE A 313 19.64 11.99 -33.51
N GLY A 314 19.73 10.93 -32.72
CA GLY A 314 20.67 9.83 -32.95
C GLY A 314 20.45 9.11 -34.29
N ARG A 315 19.20 8.93 -34.73
CA ARG A 315 18.90 8.35 -36.05
C ARG A 315 19.37 9.25 -37.19
N TYR A 316 19.12 10.55 -37.10
CA TYR A 316 19.54 11.49 -38.15
C TYR A 316 21.06 11.63 -38.23
N LYS A 317 21.77 11.65 -37.09
CA LYS A 317 23.24 11.67 -37.07
C LYS A 317 23.90 10.48 -37.78
N PHE A 318 23.20 9.36 -37.92
CA PHE A 318 23.71 8.16 -38.61
C PHE A 318 23.28 8.10 -40.09
N SER A 319 22.24 8.86 -40.47
CA SER A 319 21.78 9.01 -41.86
C SER A 319 22.73 9.87 -42.69
N ASP A 320 23.40 10.83 -42.05
CA ASP A 320 24.35 11.77 -42.67
C ASP A 320 25.64 11.08 -43.19
N ALA A 321 25.80 9.78 -42.93
CA ALA A 321 26.96 8.99 -43.36
C ALA A 321 26.79 8.26 -44.71
N TRP A 322 25.60 8.30 -45.32
CA TRP A 322 25.27 7.51 -46.52
C TRP A 322 24.44 8.27 -47.56
N SER A 323 24.93 9.40 -48.06
CA SER A 323 24.39 10.02 -49.29
C SER A 323 25.30 11.17 -49.73
N ASP A 324 26.17 10.90 -50.70
CA ASP A 324 27.11 11.89 -51.27
C ASP A 324 26.52 12.66 -52.46
N ASP A 325 25.28 12.39 -52.85
CA ASP A 325 24.66 13.04 -54.02
C ASP A 325 23.20 13.38 -53.73
N GLU A 326 22.94 14.52 -53.06
CA GLU A 326 21.71 15.33 -53.23
C GLU A 326 21.82 16.64 -52.41
N ASP A 327 21.04 17.63 -52.81
CA ASP A 327 21.26 19.08 -52.69
C ASP A 327 21.61 19.62 -51.29
N GLU A 328 22.44 20.68 -51.25
CA GLU A 328 23.01 21.32 -50.04
C GLU A 328 21.96 21.78 -48.99
N ILE A 329 20.68 21.89 -49.36
CA ILE A 329 19.58 22.28 -48.48
C ILE A 329 19.18 21.14 -47.52
N ASP A 330 19.32 19.87 -47.93
CA ASP A 330 18.95 18.71 -47.10
C ASP A 330 20.00 18.37 -46.02
N LYS A 331 21.14 19.07 -46.03
CA LYS A 331 22.27 18.88 -45.10
C LYS A 331 22.23 19.80 -43.89
N LEU A 332 21.24 20.69 -43.77
CA LEU A 332 21.15 21.58 -42.61
C LEU A 332 20.67 20.81 -41.38
N PRO A 333 21.43 20.78 -40.27
CA PRO A 333 20.96 20.16 -39.04
C PRO A 333 19.64 20.81 -38.61
N ILE A 334 18.68 19.99 -38.16
CA ILE A 334 17.33 20.41 -37.71
C ILE A 334 17.37 21.58 -36.70
N SER A 335 18.50 21.79 -36.01
CA SER A 335 18.73 22.95 -35.13
C SER A 335 18.77 24.31 -35.84
N ILE A 336 18.84 24.36 -37.17
CA ILE A 336 18.86 25.59 -37.99
C ILE A 336 17.45 25.91 -38.52
N TRP A 337 16.51 24.98 -38.41
CA TRP A 337 15.12 25.19 -38.84
C TRP A 337 14.42 26.09 -37.80
N SER A 338 14.37 27.39 -38.10
CA SER A 338 13.64 28.40 -37.33
C SER A 338 12.37 28.80 -38.07
N ASN A 339 11.40 29.37 -37.35
CA ASN A 339 10.21 29.98 -37.96
C ASN A 339 10.59 31.14 -38.90
N GLU A 340 11.74 31.79 -38.68
CA GLU A 340 12.28 32.83 -39.56
C GLU A 340 12.75 32.27 -40.91
N LEU A 341 13.34 31.07 -40.93
CA LEU A 341 13.73 30.40 -42.17
C LEU A 341 12.51 30.06 -43.05
N ALA A 342 11.37 29.77 -42.40
CA ALA A 342 10.09 29.52 -43.06
C ALA A 342 9.32 30.80 -43.43
N ALA A 343 9.75 31.99 -42.99
CA ALA A 343 9.01 33.23 -43.16
C ALA A 343 8.89 33.70 -44.63
N ASN A 344 9.83 33.27 -45.49
CA ASN A 344 9.81 33.54 -46.94
C ASN A 344 9.25 32.38 -47.77
N MET A 345 8.84 31.28 -47.14
CA MET A 345 8.14 30.20 -47.84
C MET A 345 6.67 30.58 -47.98
N MET A 346 6.07 30.32 -49.15
CA MET A 346 4.64 30.54 -49.33
C MET A 346 3.87 29.71 -48.31
N SER A 347 2.78 30.28 -47.79
CA SER A 347 1.91 29.49 -46.91
C SER A 347 1.35 28.31 -47.71
N LEU A 348 1.13 27.16 -47.06
CA LEU A 348 0.54 25.99 -47.74
C LEU A 348 -0.78 26.34 -48.48
N HIS A 349 -1.53 27.32 -47.97
CA HIS A 349 -2.74 27.81 -48.62
C HIS A 349 -2.44 28.51 -49.96
N GLU A 350 -1.41 29.33 -49.98
CA GLU A 350 -0.94 30.12 -51.13
C GLU A 350 -0.28 29.21 -52.19
N GLU A 351 0.45 28.18 -51.76
CA GLU A 351 0.96 27.14 -52.66
C GLU A 351 -0.18 26.37 -53.33
N LEU A 352 -1.15 25.89 -52.56
CA LEU A 352 -2.30 25.15 -53.10
C LEU A 352 -3.11 26.00 -54.09
N GLU A 353 -3.30 27.29 -53.80
CA GLU A 353 -3.98 28.21 -54.72
C GLU A 353 -3.17 28.48 -56.00
N ALA A 354 -1.85 28.60 -55.90
CA ALA A 354 -0.95 28.75 -57.06
C ALA A 354 -0.95 27.51 -57.98
N PHE A 355 -1.13 26.30 -57.43
CA PHE A 355 -1.24 25.05 -58.19
C PHE A 355 -2.69 24.67 -58.56
N GLY A 356 -3.68 25.49 -58.19
CA GLY A 356 -5.09 25.25 -58.51
C GLY A 356 -5.74 24.13 -57.69
N GLU A 357 -5.12 23.71 -56.60
CA GLU A 357 -5.64 22.71 -55.68
C GLU A 357 -6.34 23.38 -54.48
N LYS A 358 -7.34 22.70 -53.91
CA LYS A 358 -8.04 23.20 -52.71
C LYS A 358 -7.60 22.42 -51.48
N MET A 359 -7.42 23.11 -50.37
CA MET A 359 -7.08 22.49 -49.09
C MET A 359 -8.10 21.40 -48.76
N PRO A 360 -7.68 20.15 -48.51
CA PRO A 360 -8.61 19.07 -48.20
C PRO A 360 -9.40 19.42 -46.93
N GLU A 361 -10.73 19.32 -47.01
CA GLU A 361 -11.60 19.60 -45.89
C GLU A 361 -11.23 18.71 -44.71
N ARG A 362 -11.13 19.30 -43.51
CA ARG A 362 -10.88 18.55 -42.29
C ARG A 362 -12.04 17.60 -42.06
N LEU A 363 -11.88 16.33 -42.42
CA LEU A 363 -12.78 15.28 -41.98
C LEU A 363 -12.86 15.34 -40.45
N SER A 364 -14.08 15.53 -39.95
CA SER A 364 -14.40 15.62 -38.54
C SER A 364 -13.78 14.45 -37.78
N ARG A 365 -12.88 14.79 -36.85
CA ARG A 365 -12.15 13.79 -36.06
C ARG A 365 -13.13 13.00 -35.21
N ASN A 366 -13.01 11.67 -35.29
CA ASN A 366 -13.72 10.70 -34.45
C ASN A 366 -13.69 11.14 -32.96
N PRO A 367 -14.82 11.26 -32.24
CA PRO A 367 -14.90 11.91 -30.93
C PRO A 367 -14.15 11.21 -29.78
N HIS A 368 -13.48 10.08 -30.04
CA HIS A 368 -12.82 9.26 -29.01
C HIS A 368 -11.30 9.45 -28.87
N LYS A 369 -10.70 10.44 -29.52
CA LYS A 369 -9.29 10.80 -29.28
C LYS A 369 -9.19 12.21 -28.68
N HIS A 370 -9.22 12.32 -27.36
CA HIS A 370 -8.72 13.49 -26.63
C HIS A 370 -7.19 13.55 -26.76
N GLY A 371 -6.72 14.03 -27.91
CA GLY A 371 -5.36 14.53 -28.05
C GLY A 371 -5.36 16.00 -27.63
N ILE A 372 -4.57 16.32 -26.61
CA ILE A 372 -4.31 17.68 -26.12
C ILE A 372 -3.92 18.56 -27.32
N ARG A 373 -4.66 19.65 -27.52
CA ARG A 373 -4.27 20.72 -28.44
C ARG A 373 -2.97 21.32 -27.90
N LEU A 374 -1.87 21.17 -28.63
CA LEU A 374 -0.66 21.92 -28.35
C LEU A 374 -0.94 23.36 -28.78
N GLU A 375 -1.07 24.24 -27.80
CA GLU A 375 -1.05 25.68 -28.05
C GLU A 375 0.34 26.06 -28.59
N PRO A 376 0.43 26.95 -29.59
CA PRO A 376 1.71 27.46 -30.06
C PRO A 376 2.39 28.23 -28.92
N VAL A 377 3.67 27.93 -28.70
CA VAL A 377 4.53 28.67 -27.78
C VAL A 377 4.71 30.07 -28.35
N GLN A 378 4.27 31.09 -27.62
CA GLN A 378 4.68 32.48 -27.91
C GLN A 378 6.14 32.62 -27.46
N ASP A 379 7.02 32.98 -28.39
CA ASP A 379 8.39 33.38 -28.08
C ASP A 379 8.33 34.69 -27.31
N GLU A 380 8.58 34.64 -26.00
CA GLU A 380 8.96 35.83 -25.24
C GLU A 380 10.42 36.14 -25.53
N GLY A 381 10.65 37.01 -26.52
CA GLY A 381 11.99 37.31 -26.98
C GLY A 381 12.08 38.52 -27.92
N SER A 382 11.47 39.65 -27.55
CA SER A 382 11.84 40.95 -28.13
C SER A 382 11.31 42.11 -27.27
N ASP A 383 11.89 42.29 -26.08
CA ASP A 383 11.92 43.62 -25.47
C ASP A 383 13.00 44.43 -26.22
N GLU A 384 12.59 45.10 -27.29
CA GLU A 384 13.34 46.22 -27.85
C GLU A 384 12.62 47.53 -27.55
N ASN A 385 13.23 48.29 -26.64
CA ASN A 385 13.29 49.75 -26.56
C ASN A 385 12.49 50.52 -27.62
N VAL A 386 11.51 51.30 -27.17
CA VAL A 386 11.15 52.57 -27.81
C VAL A 386 11.17 53.66 -26.75
N PHE A 387 12.28 54.40 -26.74
CA PHE A 387 12.32 55.79 -26.32
C PHE A 387 11.66 56.63 -27.42
N GLU A 388 10.51 57.24 -27.13
CA GLU A 388 10.25 58.69 -27.19
C GLU A 388 8.83 58.99 -26.69
#